data_AF-A0A0E3SI90-F1
#
_entry.id   AF-A0A0E3SI90-F1
#
_cell.length_a   1.000
_cell.length_b   1.000
_cell.length_c   1.000
_cell.angle_alpha   90.00
_cell.angle_beta   90.00
_cell.angle_gamma   90.00
#
_symmetry.space_group_name_H-M   'P 1'
#
loop_
_entity.id
_entity.type
_entity.pdbx_description
1 polymer ?
#
loop_
_entity_poly.entity_id
_entity_poly.type
_entity_poly.pdbx_seq_one_letter_code
_entity_poly.pdbx_strand_id
1 'polypeptide(L)'
;MKHLGKSKLTKLQAKPDISYILIRLPQSELDHVGETGHIFKTEYNGKPVYVISLDEKFNGELNIIQPDVKSDLEARIEALEKKVNTFLESKNKDDKEKWAR
;
A
#
# COMPACT_ATOMS: atom_id res chain seq x y z
N MET A 1 -15.76 -4.54 2.48
CA MET A 1 -15.77 -3.06 2.59
C MET A 1 -17.09 -2.61 3.25
N LYS A 2 -17.06 -1.67 4.21
CA LYS A 2 -18.23 -1.16 4.94
C LYS A 2 -18.43 0.33 4.67
N HIS A 3 -19.59 0.74 4.18
CA HIS A 3 -19.94 2.15 4.02
C HIS A 3 -20.08 2.84 5.39
N LEU A 4 -19.37 3.95 5.58
CA LEU A 4 -19.41 4.74 6.81
C LEU A 4 -20.32 5.96 6.71
N GLY A 5 -20.50 6.50 5.51
CA GLY A 5 -21.31 7.70 5.27
C GLY A 5 -20.79 8.50 4.09
N LYS A 6 -21.34 9.70 3.93
CA LYS A 6 -20.98 10.61 2.84
C LYS A 6 -20.69 12.01 3.37
N SER A 7 -19.80 12.73 2.69
CA SER A 7 -19.43 14.10 3.02
C SER A 7 -19.25 14.94 1.76
N LYS A 8 -19.54 16.24 1.84
CA LYS A 8 -19.21 17.17 0.77
C LYS A 8 -17.72 17.47 0.77
N LEU A 9 -17.10 17.40 -0.39
CA LEU A 9 -15.75 17.90 -0.61
C LEU A 9 -15.82 19.42 -0.60
N THR A 10 -15.22 20.05 0.41
CA THR A 10 -15.32 21.49 0.63
C THR A 10 -13.96 22.08 0.93
N LYS A 11 -13.81 23.37 0.67
CA LYS A 11 -12.64 24.11 1.14
C LYS A 11 -12.67 24.14 2.66
N LEU A 12 -11.50 23.97 3.27
CA LEU A 12 -11.34 23.97 4.71
C LEU A 12 -11.87 25.29 5.30
N GLN A 13 -12.98 25.22 6.04
CA GLN A 13 -13.42 26.28 6.94
C GLN A 13 -13.51 25.67 8.33
N ALA A 14 -12.49 25.92 9.15
CA ALA A 14 -12.48 25.46 10.54
C ALA A 14 -13.62 26.15 11.30
N LYS A 15 -14.55 25.36 11.84
CA LYS A 15 -15.55 25.89 12.78
C LYS A 15 -14.89 26.02 14.16
N PRO A 16 -15.13 27.11 14.92
CA PRO A 16 -14.40 27.38 16.16
C PRO A 16 -14.51 26.30 17.24
N ASP A 17 -15.58 25.48 17.25
CA ASP A 17 -15.91 24.66 18.43
C ASP A 17 -16.13 23.16 18.15
N ILE A 18 -15.74 22.66 16.97
CA ILE A 18 -15.88 21.23 16.65
C ILE A 18 -14.57 20.65 16.10
N SER A 19 -14.04 19.65 16.79
CA SER A 19 -12.87 18.90 16.33
C SER A 19 -13.28 17.78 15.37
N TYR A 20 -12.97 17.93 14.09
CA TYR A 20 -13.09 16.88 13.10
C TYR A 20 -11.72 16.31 12.74
N ILE A 21 -11.66 15.02 12.42
CA ILE A 21 -10.50 14.45 11.72
C ILE A 21 -10.50 15.03 10.31
N LEU A 22 -9.46 15.78 9.97
CA LEU A 22 -9.32 16.45 8.67
C LEU A 22 -8.34 15.69 7.79
N ILE A 23 -8.81 15.28 6.60
CA ILE A 23 -7.97 14.73 5.54
C ILE A 23 -7.83 15.80 4.47
N ARG A 24 -6.60 16.28 4.23
CA ARG A 24 -6.31 17.25 3.16
C ARG A 24 -5.99 16.49 1.88
N LEU A 25 -6.77 16.74 0.83
CA LEU A 25 -6.48 16.23 -0.51
C LEU A 25 -5.44 17.13 -1.22
N PRO A 26 -4.69 16.59 -2.19
CA PRO A 26 -3.80 17.37 -3.04
C PRO A 26 -4.52 18.51 -3.78
N GLN A 27 -3.77 19.55 -4.17
CA GLN A 27 -4.34 20.67 -4.94
C GLN A 27 -4.89 20.25 -6.32
N SER A 28 -4.41 19.14 -6.89
CA SER A 28 -4.95 18.59 -8.15
C SER A 28 -6.42 18.19 -8.05
N GLU A 29 -6.91 17.88 -6.85
CA GLU A 29 -8.28 17.43 -6.61
C GLU A 29 -9.26 18.59 -6.41
N LEU A 30 -8.83 19.84 -6.67
CA LEU A 30 -9.66 21.03 -6.43
C LEU A 30 -10.91 21.07 -7.34
N ASP A 31 -10.85 20.43 -8.50
CA ASP A 31 -11.96 20.37 -9.45
C ASP A 31 -13.16 19.57 -8.90
N HIS A 32 -12.93 18.73 -7.90
CA HIS A 32 -13.96 17.94 -7.22
C HIS A 32 -14.62 18.67 -6.04
N VAL A 33 -14.30 19.96 -5.81
CA VAL A 33 -14.95 20.76 -4.76
C VAL A 33 -16.44 20.94 -5.07
N GLY A 34 -17.28 20.61 -4.08
CA GLY A 34 -18.75 20.65 -4.19
C GLY A 34 -19.36 19.27 -4.42
N GLU A 35 -18.56 18.29 -4.85
CA GLU A 35 -19.00 16.91 -5.02
C GLU A 35 -19.24 16.21 -3.68
N THR A 36 -19.93 15.06 -3.74
CA THR A 36 -20.21 14.21 -2.59
C THR A 36 -19.31 13.00 -2.61
N GLY A 37 -18.41 12.91 -1.63
CA GLY A 37 -17.57 11.75 -1.41
C GLY A 37 -18.25 10.74 -0.49
N HIS A 38 -18.31 9.50 -0.94
CA HIS A 38 -18.75 8.34 -0.19
C HIS A 38 -17.55 7.71 0.51
N ILE A 39 -17.64 7.54 1.83
CA ILE A 39 -16.56 7.07 2.68
C ILE A 39 -16.82 5.62 3.04
N PHE A 40 -15.84 4.79 2.76
CA PHE A 40 -15.86 3.37 3.07
C PHE A 40 -14.68 3.01 3.96
N LYS A 41 -14.90 2.05 4.86
CA LYS A 41 -13.86 1.40 5.65
C LYS A 41 -13.61 0.00 5.10
N THR A 42 -12.34 -0.33 4.91
CA THR A 42 -11.91 -1.69 4.56
C THR A 42 -10.71 -2.07 5.40
N GLU A 43 -10.18 -3.26 5.16
CA GLU A 43 -8.99 -3.79 5.82
C GLU A 43 -7.96 -4.18 4.76
N TYR A 44 -6.69 -3.86 5.01
CA TYR A 44 -5.55 -4.26 4.20
C TYR A 44 -4.41 -4.67 5.13
N ASN A 45 -3.93 -5.91 5.02
CA ASN A 45 -2.88 -6.48 5.86
C ASN A 45 -3.13 -6.29 7.39
N GLY A 46 -4.36 -6.55 7.85
CA GLY A 46 -4.73 -6.40 9.27
C GLY A 46 -4.92 -4.96 9.74
N LYS A 47 -4.76 -3.95 8.87
CA LYS A 47 -4.89 -2.53 9.20
C LYS A 47 -6.13 -1.91 8.56
N PRO A 48 -6.83 -1.00 9.26
CA PRO A 48 -7.98 -0.32 8.70
C PRO A 48 -7.54 0.66 7.61
N VAL A 49 -8.23 0.63 6.47
CA VAL A 49 -8.06 1.55 5.34
C VAL A 49 -9.36 2.30 5.11
N TYR A 50 -9.26 3.58 4.79
CA TYR A 50 -10.39 4.44 4.47
C TYR A 50 -10.33 4.80 2.98
N VAL A 51 -11.44 4.63 2.28
CA VAL A 51 -11.58 4.89 0.84
C VAL A 51 -12.63 5.97 0.66
N ILE A 52 -12.32 6.99 -0.13
CA ILE A 52 -13.26 8.03 -0.53
C ILE A 52 -13.53 7.81 -2.03
N SER A 53 -14.80 7.58 -2.38
CA SER A 53 -15.26 7.43 -3.76
C SER A 53 -16.22 8.56 -4.11
N LEU A 54 -16.14 9.10 -5.31
CA LEU A 54 -17.15 10.04 -5.84
C LEU A 54 -18.39 9.32 -6.39
N ASP A 55 -18.30 7.99 -6.57
CA ASP A 55 -19.42 7.13 -6.97
C ASP A 55 -20.02 6.41 -5.74
N GLU A 56 -21.33 6.55 -5.57
CA GLU A 56 -22.15 5.87 -4.55
C GLU A 56 -22.17 4.35 -4.73
N LYS A 57 -22.10 3.86 -5.97
CA LYS A 57 -22.21 2.44 -6.32
C LYS A 57 -20.86 1.72 -6.33
N PHE A 58 -19.81 2.37 -5.83
CA PHE A 58 -18.47 1.80 -5.79
C PHE A 58 -18.44 0.45 -5.04
N ASN A 59 -18.09 -0.62 -5.76
CA ASN A 59 -18.12 -2.01 -5.26
C ASN A 59 -16.73 -2.60 -4.97
N GLY A 60 -15.65 -1.85 -5.21
CA GLY A 60 -14.40 -2.04 -4.47
C GLY A 60 -13.44 -3.14 -4.92
N GLU A 61 -13.32 -3.44 -6.22
CA GLU A 61 -12.05 -4.01 -6.72
C GLU A 61 -11.01 -2.89 -6.81
N LEU A 62 -10.39 -2.58 -5.67
CA LEU A 62 -9.24 -1.69 -5.62
C LEU A 62 -8.00 -2.48 -6.00
N ASN A 63 -7.56 -2.35 -7.25
CA ASN A 63 -6.18 -2.66 -7.61
C ASN A 63 -5.30 -1.60 -6.95
N ILE A 64 -4.91 -1.84 -5.70
CA ILE A 64 -3.96 -1.01 -4.99
C ILE A 64 -2.62 -1.20 -5.71
N ILE A 65 -2.36 -0.36 -6.72
CA ILE A 65 -1.03 -0.21 -7.31
C ILE A 65 -0.20 0.60 -6.30
N GLN A 66 0.10 0.02 -5.14
CA GLN A 66 1.28 0.48 -4.43
C GLN A 66 2.46 0.13 -5.34
N PRO A 67 3.43 1.04 -5.58
CA PRO A 67 4.71 0.60 -6.07
C PRO A 67 5.18 -0.42 -5.04
N ASP A 68 5.28 -1.69 -5.45
CA ASP A 68 5.79 -2.77 -4.62
C ASP A 68 7.16 -2.32 -4.11
N VAL A 69 7.19 -1.79 -2.90
CA VAL A 69 8.42 -1.75 -2.12
C VAL A 69 8.69 -3.22 -1.91
N LYS A 70 9.59 -3.80 -2.73
CA LYS A 70 10.00 -5.21 -2.78
C LYS A 70 9.48 -5.93 -1.54
N SER A 71 8.47 -6.76 -1.73
CA SER A 71 7.82 -7.45 -0.61
C SER A 71 8.90 -8.08 0.28
N ASP A 72 8.71 -8.08 1.60
CA ASP A 72 9.65 -8.73 2.54
C ASP A 72 10.00 -10.15 2.07
N LEU A 73 9.04 -10.83 1.43
CA LEU A 73 9.20 -12.14 0.80
C LEU A 73 10.19 -12.13 -0.37
N GLU A 74 10.07 -11.21 -1.33
CA GLU A 74 11.02 -11.10 -2.44
C GLU A 74 12.44 -10.77 -1.97
N ALA A 75 12.57 -9.88 -0.98
CA ALA A 75 13.88 -9.56 -0.40
C ALA A 75 14.49 -10.78 0.30
N ARG A 76 13.67 -11.59 0.99
CA ARG A 76 14.10 -12.84 1.64
C ARG A 76 14.45 -13.94 0.64
N ILE A 77 13.72 -14.04 -0.48
CA ILE A 77 14.04 -14.97 -1.57
C ILE A 77 15.38 -14.59 -2.21
N GLU A 78 15.59 -13.31 -2.54
CA GLU A 78 16.85 -12.84 -3.12
C GLU A 78 18.05 -13.10 -2.18
N ALA A 79 17.85 -12.89 -0.87
CA ALA A 79 18.88 -13.19 0.13
C ALA A 79 19.16 -14.70 0.24
N LEU A 80 18.15 -15.55 0.07
CA LEU A 80 18.31 -17.01 0.08
C LEU A 80 19.02 -17.50 -1.18
N GLU A 81 18.65 -16.98 -2.35
CA GLU A 81 19.30 -17.30 -3.63
C GLU A 81 20.80 -16.98 -3.59
N LYS A 82 21.18 -15.81 -3.06
CA LYS A 82 22.60 -15.44 -2.87
C LYS A 82 23.34 -16.41 -1.94
N LYS A 83 22.71 -16.85 -0.85
CA LYS A 83 23.30 -17.83 0.08
C LYS A 83 23.47 -19.21 -0.57
N VAL A 84 22.52 -19.65 -1.38
CA VAL A 84 22.60 -20.92 -2.10
C VAL A 84 23.72 -20.88 -3.13
N ASN A 85 23.82 -19.79 -3.90
CA ASN A 85 24.84 -19.66 -4.93
C ASN A 85 26.26 -19.67 -4.33
N THR A 86 26.48 -18.91 -3.27
CA THR A 86 27.78 -18.89 -2.55
C THR A 86 28.13 -20.26 -1.95
N PHE A 87 27.15 -21.01 -1.44
CA PHE A 87 27.37 -22.37 -0.94
C PHE A 87 27.73 -23.36 -2.06
N LEU A 88 27.10 -23.24 -3.24
CA LEU A 88 27.41 -24.07 -4.40
C LEU A 88 28.82 -23.75 -4.95
N GLU A 89 29.20 -22.47 -4.99
CA GLU A 89 30.53 -22.04 -5.39
C GLU A 89 31.62 -22.56 -4.45
N SER A 90 31.41 -22.49 -3.13
CA SER A 90 32.37 -23.02 -2.16
C SER A 90 32.51 -24.53 -2.27
N LYS A 91 31.39 -25.26 -2.41
CA LYS A 91 31.40 -26.72 -2.55
C LYS A 91 32.13 -27.18 -3.81
N ASN A 92 31.88 -26.51 -4.94
CA ASN A 92 32.59 -26.81 -6.19
C ASN A 92 34.11 -26.57 -6.06
N LYS A 93 34.52 -25.55 -5.31
CA LYS A 93 35.94 -25.24 -5.04
C LYS A 93 36.60 -26.21 -4.05
N ASP A 94 35.86 -26.79 -3.12
CA ASP A 94 36.36 -27.85 -2.24
C ASP A 94 36.52 -29.18 -2.98
N ASP A 95 35.60 -29.48 -3.91
CA ASP A 95 35.70 -30.66 -4.77
C ASP A 95 36.92 -30.51 -5.71
N LYS A 96 37.00 -29.42 -6.51
CA LYS A 96 38.23 -28.59 -6.61
C LYS A 96 39.57 -29.18 -6.15
N GLU A 97 39.85 -28.92 -4.89
CA GLU A 97 41.16 -29.16 -4.28
C GLU A 97 41.37 -30.63 -3.89
N LYS A 98 40.30 -31.43 -3.75
CA LYS A 98 40.39 -32.84 -3.37
C LYS A 98 40.94 -33.74 -4.47
N TRP A 99 40.78 -33.39 -5.74
CA TRP A 99 41.28 -34.18 -6.87
C TRP A 99 42.58 -33.64 -7.48
N ALA A 100 43.13 -32.55 -6.93
CA ALA A 100 44.42 -31.99 -7.31
C ALA A 100 45.57 -32.38 -6.36
N ARG A 101 45.30 -33.19 -5.33
CA ARG A 101 46.27 -33.84 -4.43
C ARG A 101 46.32 -35.33 -4.73
#